data_AF-A0A845XCC6-F1
#
_entry.id   AF-A0A845XCC6-F1
#
_cell.length_a   1.000
_cell.length_b   1.000
_cell.length_c   1.000
_cell.angle_alpha   90.00
_cell.angle_beta   90.00
_cell.angle_gamma   90.00
#
_symmetry.space_group_name_H-M   'P 1'
#
loop_
_entity.id
_entity.type
_entity.pdbx_description
1 polymer ?
#
loop_
_entity_poly.entity_id
_entity_poly.type
_entity_poly.pdbx_seq_one_letter_code
_entity_poly.pdbx_strand_id
1 'polypeptide(L)' 'MMDACEKAVAKEPENGFFKRSRGLAKALTGDKAGAISDFQVYVDSTDNDEWKAQPQKWIDDLRAGKNPFTEEVLKDLLEE' A
#
# COMPACT_ATOMS: atom_id res chain seq x y z
N MET A 1 9.90 17.22 20.90
CA MET A 1 10.35 16.18 19.94
C MET A 1 9.23 15.18 19.64
N MET A 2 8.02 15.65 19.34
CA MET A 2 6.89 14.91 18.79
C MET A 2 5.85 15.99 18.49
N ASP A 3 5.72 16.41 17.23
CA ASP A 3 4.62 17.32 16.82
C ASP A 3 4.41 17.29 15.30
N ALA A 4 5.45 16.91 14.53
CA ALA A 4 5.34 16.73 13.08
C ALA A 4 4.65 15.42 12.66
N CYS A 5 4.73 14.35 13.46
CA CYS A 5 4.10 13.07 13.10
C CYS A 5 2.58 13.05 13.35
N GLU A 6 2.08 13.76 14.36
CA GLU A 6 0.67 13.65 14.77
C GLU A 6 -0.27 14.50 13.89
N LYS A 7 0.22 15.59 13.29
CA LYS A 7 -0.57 16.42 12.36
C LYS A 7 -0.64 15.85 10.94
N ALA A 8 0.29 14.97 10.55
CA ALA A 8 0.24 14.29 9.26
C ALA A 8 -0.87 13.23 9.18
N VAL A 9 -1.29 12.68 10.33
CA VAL A 9 -2.37 11.67 10.41
C VAL A 9 -3.77 12.30 10.48
N ALA A 10 -3.88 13.58 10.84
CA ALA A 10 -5.17 14.24 11.11
C ALA A 10 -5.82 14.94 9.90
N LYS A 11 -5.22 14.86 8.72
CA LYS A 11 -5.86 15.30 7.46
C LYS A 11 -5.86 14.12 6.48
N GLU A 12 -7.05 13.78 6.01
CA GLU A 12 -7.32 12.88 4.89
C GLU A 12 -7.38 11.37 5.21
N PRO A 13 -8.42 10.92 5.93
CA PRO A 13 -8.80 9.49 5.96
C PRO A 13 -9.09 8.86 4.58
N GLU A 14 -9.14 9.69 3.53
CA GLU A 14 -9.40 9.32 2.13
C GLU A 14 -8.15 9.43 1.23
N ASN A 15 -6.98 9.76 1.78
CA ASN A 15 -5.78 9.81 0.97
C ASN A 15 -5.40 8.38 0.53
N GLY A 16 -5.52 8.11 -0.77
CA GLY A 16 -5.24 6.82 -1.35
C GLY A 16 -3.84 6.29 -0.98
N PHE A 17 -2.85 7.16 -0.85
CA PHE A 17 -1.50 6.78 -0.45
C PHE A 17 -1.47 6.14 0.95
N PHE A 18 -2.31 6.61 1.89
CA PHE A 18 -2.44 5.98 3.21
C PHE A 18 -2.99 4.56 3.11
N LYS A 19 -3.97 4.33 2.21
CA LYS A 19 -4.51 3.00 1.95
C LYS A 19 -3.42 2.09 1.37
N ARG A 20 -2.63 2.56 0.40
CA ARG A 20 -1.48 1.81 -0.14
C ARG A 20 -0.50 1.41 0.97
N SER A 21 -0.07 2.34 1.80
CA SER A 21 0.88 2.05 2.89
C SER A 21 0.30 1.10 3.94
N ARG A 22 -0.98 1.25 4.30
CA ARG A 22 -1.66 0.32 5.20
C ARG A 22 -1.80 -1.08 4.59
N GLY A 23 -2.08 -1.16 3.29
CA GLY A 23 -2.14 -2.42 2.55
C GLY A 23 -0.80 -3.16 2.56
N LEU A 24 0.30 -2.42 2.39
CA LEU A 24 1.65 -2.97 2.50
C LEU A 24 1.93 -3.56 3.89
N ALA A 25 1.63 -2.81 4.95
CA ALA A 25 1.82 -3.29 6.33
C ALA A 25 0.99 -4.55 6.63
N LYS A 26 -0.24 -4.61 6.15
CA LYS A 26 -1.11 -5.79 6.27
C LYS A 26 -0.55 -6.99 5.52
N ALA A 27 -0.05 -6.81 4.30
CA ALA A 27 0.52 -7.91 3.54
C ALA A 27 1.76 -8.49 4.23
N LEU A 28 2.63 -7.62 4.77
CA LEU A 28 3.83 -8.01 5.50
C LEU A 28 3.54 -8.72 6.81
N THR A 29 2.42 -8.39 7.46
CA THR A 29 1.96 -9.04 8.70
C THR A 29 1.10 -10.27 8.45
N GLY A 30 0.87 -10.64 7.18
CA GLY A 30 0.14 -11.84 6.77
C GLY A 30 -1.36 -11.64 6.52
N ASP A 31 -1.90 -10.43 6.74
CA ASP A 31 -3.27 -10.07 6.38
C ASP A 31 -3.38 -9.75 4.88
N LYS A 32 -3.29 -10.80 4.05
CA LYS A 32 -3.36 -10.69 2.59
C LYS A 32 -4.72 -10.14 2.13
N ALA A 33 -5.82 -10.55 2.78
CA ALA A 33 -7.16 -10.12 2.39
C ALA A 33 -7.36 -8.62 2.67
N GLY A 34 -6.95 -8.16 3.85
CA GLY A 34 -6.98 -6.75 4.21
C GLY A 34 -6.02 -5.91 3.36
N ALA A 35 -4.88 -6.46 2.94
CA ALA A 35 -3.96 -5.80 2.02
C ALA A 35 -4.58 -5.58 0.63
N ILE A 36 -5.16 -6.63 0.04
CA ILE A 36 -5.85 -6.55 -1.26
C ILE A 36 -6.96 -5.49 -1.21
N SER A 37 -7.76 -5.48 -0.14
CA SER A 37 -8.83 -4.49 0.01
C SER A 37 -8.29 -3.06 0.02
N ASP A 38 -7.18 -2.82 0.71
CA ASP A 38 -6.57 -1.49 0.81
C ASP A 38 -5.91 -1.06 -0.52
N PHE A 39 -5.25 -1.97 -1.23
CA PHE A 39 -4.70 -1.69 -2.55
C PHE A 39 -5.79 -1.42 -3.58
N GLN A 40 -6.90 -2.16 -3.54
CA GLN A 40 -8.02 -1.97 -4.47
C GLN A 40 -8.64 -0.57 -4.29
N VAL A 41 -8.85 -0.14 -3.05
CA VAL A 41 -9.32 1.23 -2.76
C VAL A 41 -8.36 2.28 -3.31
N TYR A 42 -7.03 2.07 -3.19
CA TYR A 42 -6.07 2.99 -3.77
C TYR A 42 -6.17 3.06 -5.30
N VAL A 43 -6.22 1.90 -5.97
CA VAL A 43 -6.37 1.80 -7.43
C VAL A 43 -7.64 2.49 -7.91
N ASP A 44 -8.75 2.31 -7.17
CA ASP A 44 -10.05 2.89 -7.52
C ASP A 44 -10.11 4.41 -7.21
N SER A 45 -9.25 4.92 -6.33
CA SER A 45 -9.23 6.34 -5.90
C SER A 45 -8.45 7.28 -6.80
N THR A 46 -7.62 6.75 -7.70
CA THR A 46 -6.80 7.53 -8.64
C THR A 46 -7.23 7.24 -10.07
N ASP A 47 -7.00 8.17 -11.00
CA ASP A 47 -7.12 7.92 -12.44
C ASP A 47 -5.76 7.72 -13.11
N ASN A 48 -4.66 7.89 -12.36
CA ASN A 48 -3.31 7.77 -12.90
C ASN A 48 -2.91 6.29 -13.05
N ASP A 49 -2.79 5.82 -14.29
CA ASP A 49 -2.40 4.44 -14.62
C ASP A 49 -1.03 4.03 -14.04
N GLU A 50 -0.06 4.96 -13.99
CA GLU A 50 1.26 4.68 -13.40
C GLU A 50 1.14 4.36 -11.91
N TRP A 51 0.27 5.09 -11.21
CA TRP A 51 0.05 4.88 -9.77
C TRP A 51 -0.75 3.61 -9.49
N LYS A 52 -1.55 3.12 -10.45
CA LYS A 52 -2.31 1.88 -10.32
C LYS A 52 -1.45 0.63 -10.57
N ALA A 53 -0.47 0.73 -11.47
CA ALA A 53 0.25 -0.43 -11.99
C ALA A 53 0.87 -1.32 -10.89
N GLN A 54 1.57 -0.72 -9.94
CA GLN A 54 2.26 -1.47 -8.89
C GLN A 54 1.28 -2.08 -7.85
N PRO A 55 0.32 -1.33 -7.27
CA PRO A 55 -0.72 -1.90 -6.42
C PRO A 55 -1.54 -3.00 -7.11
N GLN A 56 -1.84 -2.84 -8.40
CA GLN A 56 -2.57 -3.85 -9.17
C GLN A 56 -1.77 -5.15 -9.27
N LYS A 57 -0.48 -5.06 -9.58
CA LYS A 57 0.44 -6.22 -9.59
C LYS A 57 0.47 -6.91 -8.22
N TRP A 58 0.53 -6.14 -7.12
CA TRP A 58 0.50 -6.69 -5.77
C TRP A 58 -0.82 -7.41 -5.47
N ILE A 59 -1.96 -6.87 -5.91
CA ILE A 59 -3.26 -7.52 -5.78
C ILE A 59 -3.24 -8.89 -6.49
N ASP A 60 -2.74 -8.94 -7.72
CA ASP A 60 -2.69 -10.17 -8.51
C ASP A 60 -1.77 -11.23 -7.88
N ASP A 61 -0.58 -10.83 -7.42
CA ASP A 61 0.34 -11.73 -6.73
C ASP A 61 -0.24 -12.25 -5.41
N LEU A 62 -0.85 -11.37 -4.61
CA LEU A 62 -1.49 -11.76 -3.35
C LEU A 62 -2.69 -12.71 -3.58
N ARG A 63 -3.50 -12.48 -4.63
CA ARG A 63 -4.60 -13.37 -5.03
C ARG A 63 -4.09 -14.73 -5.51
N ALA A 64 -2.93 -14.76 -6.19
CA ALA A 64 -2.24 -15.99 -6.57
C ALA A 64 -1.57 -16.71 -5.37
N GLY A 65 -1.70 -16.17 -4.15
CA GLY A 65 -1.09 -16.71 -2.94
C GLY A 65 0.40 -16.41 -2.80
N LYS A 66 1.00 -15.71 -3.77
CA LYS A 66 2.40 -15.28 -3.76
C LYS A 66 2.57 -14.08 -2.85
N ASN A 67 3.78 -13.89 -2.33
CA ASN A 67 4.14 -12.69 -1.60
C ASN A 67 5.08 -11.85 -2.49
N PRO A 68 4.62 -10.69 -3.02
CA PRO A 68 5.46 -9.83 -3.85
C PRO A 68 6.47 -9.00 -3.04
N PHE A 69 6.38 -8.97 -1.71
CA PHE A 69 7.22 -8.15 -0.84
C PHE A 69 8.47 -8.90 -0.40
N THR A 70 9.39 -9.13 -1.34
CA THR A 70 10.73 -9.66 -1.03
C THR A 70 11.61 -8.58 -0.40
N GLU A 71 12.72 -8.99 0.21
CA GLU A 71 13.70 -8.04 0.78
C GLU A 71 14.21 -7.02 -0.26
N GLU A 72 14.29 -7.42 -1.53
CA GLU A 72 14.66 -6.54 -2.64
C GLU A 72 13.57 -5.49 -2.89
N VAL A 73 12.32 -5.92 -3.05
CA VAL A 73 11.18 -5.00 -3.25
C VAL A 73 11.00 -4.05 -2.06
N LEU A 74 11.28 -4.51 -0.85
CA LEU A 74 11.21 -3.68 0.34
C LEU A 74 12.32 -2.64 0.41
N LYS A 75 13.52 -2.94 -0.11
CA LYS A 75 14.60 -1.95 -0.23
C LYS A 75 14.24 -0.87 -1.24
N ASP A 76 13.76 -1.27 -2.42
CA ASP A 76 13.31 -0.31 -3.43
C ASP A 76 12.22 0.63 -2.87
N LEU A 77 11.24 0.09 -2.14
CA LEU A 77 10.17 0.88 -1.50
C LEU A 77 10.64 1.83 -0.39
N LEU A 78 11.83 1.59 0.20
CA LEU A 78 12.44 2.45 1.22
C LEU A 78 13.36 3.51 0.60
N GLU A 79 13.79 3.32 -0.65
CA GLU A 79 14.68 4.22 -1.39
C GLU A 79 13.93 5.20 -2.32
N GLU A 80 12.62 4.98 -2.56
CA GLU A 80 11.70 5.90 -3.28
C GLU A 80 11.30 7.17 -2.49
#